data_AF-A0A642UYG6-F1
#
_entry.id   AF-A0A642UYG6-F1
#
_cell.length_a   1.000
_cell.length_b   1.000
_cell.length_c   1.000
_cell.angle_alpha   90.00
_cell.angle_beta   90.00
_cell.angle_gamma   90.00
#
_symmetry.space_group_name_H-M   'P 1'
#
loop_
_entity.id
_entity.type
_entity.pdbx_description
1 polymer ?
#
loop_
_entity_poly.entity_id
_entity_poly.type
_entity_poly.pdbx_seq_one_letter_code
_entity_poly.pdbx_strand_id
1 'polypeptide(L)'
;MSVAQKILNEKPTELETKVAQAFVDLEQQGDLKAELRPLQFKHVKEIDVAGGKKVLVVFVPPPSLPAYKKVQTRLTRELEKKFPDRHVVFLGERKILPKPARKSRKQQKRPRSRTLTAVHDAILEDLVFPTEIVGKRVRYLVGGGKIGKVYLDSKDSNAVDYKLDSFQQLYTKMTGKQVVFEIKGETY
;
A
#
# COMPACT_ATOMS: atom_id res chain seq x y z
N MET A 1 12.74 15.80 13.62
CA MET A 1 12.32 16.62 12.45
C MET A 1 10.99 17.30 12.80
N SER A 2 10.60 18.39 12.13
CA SER A 2 9.26 18.97 12.36
C SER A 2 8.18 18.19 11.60
N VAL A 3 6.93 18.23 12.08
CA VAL A 3 5.75 17.59 11.46
C VAL A 3 5.62 17.96 9.98
N ALA A 4 5.88 19.24 9.65
CA ALA A 4 5.81 19.76 8.29
C ALA A 4 6.87 19.16 7.35
N GLN A 5 8.03 18.73 7.86
CA GLN A 5 9.09 18.14 7.02
C GLN A 5 8.78 16.69 6.61
N LYS A 6 7.82 16.03 7.27
CA LYS A 6 7.41 14.66 6.95
C LYS A 6 6.37 14.59 5.84
N ILE A 7 5.59 15.66 5.67
CA ILE A 7 4.53 15.75 4.69
C ILE A 7 5.07 16.50 3.47
N LEU A 8 5.04 15.86 2.31
CA LEU A 8 5.43 16.50 1.03
C LEU A 8 4.28 17.32 0.42
N ASN A 9 3.05 17.14 0.89
CA ASN A 9 1.88 17.86 0.41
C ASN A 9 1.84 19.31 0.94
N GLU A 10 1.50 20.26 0.06
CA GLU A 10 1.50 21.70 0.37
C GLU A 10 0.39 22.12 1.35
N LYS A 11 -0.73 21.37 1.37
CA LYS A 11 -1.87 21.61 2.28
C LYS A 11 -2.19 20.35 3.07
N PRO A 12 -1.62 20.20 4.28
CA PRO A 12 -1.82 18.99 5.07
C PRO A 12 -3.24 18.92 5.62
N THR A 13 -3.85 17.74 5.52
CA THR A 13 -5.12 17.45 6.19
C THR A 13 -4.90 17.12 7.67
N GLU A 14 -5.92 17.24 8.50
CA GLU A 14 -5.83 16.90 9.94
C GLU A 14 -5.33 15.46 10.17
N LEU A 15 -5.74 14.52 9.31
CA LEU A 15 -5.27 13.13 9.36
C LEU A 15 -3.78 13.03 9.05
N GLU A 16 -3.29 13.75 8.05
CA GLU A 16 -1.87 13.77 7.70
C GLU A 16 -1.03 14.37 8.83
N THR A 17 -1.52 15.43 9.47
CA THR A 17 -0.86 16.04 10.63
C THR A 17 -0.79 15.06 11.80
N LYS A 18 -1.86 14.30 12.09
CA LYS A 18 -1.87 13.26 13.14
C LYS A 18 -0.87 12.14 12.84
N VAL A 19 -0.82 11.68 11.59
CA VAL A 19 0.14 10.65 11.17
C VAL A 19 1.56 11.20 11.26
N ALA A 20 1.83 12.40 10.75
CA ALA A 20 3.15 13.01 10.82
C ALA A 20 3.62 13.23 12.27
N GLN A 21 2.72 13.65 13.17
CA GLN A 21 3.03 13.71 14.61
C GLN A 21 3.41 12.32 15.15
N ALA A 22 2.63 11.29 14.81
CA ALA A 22 2.94 9.93 15.20
C ALA A 22 4.33 9.48 14.73
N PHE A 23 4.75 9.85 13.51
CA PHE A 23 6.11 9.58 13.01
C PHE A 23 7.19 10.32 13.83
N VAL A 24 6.99 11.59 14.17
CA VAL A 24 7.95 12.38 14.96
C VAL A 24 8.09 11.82 16.37
N ASP A 25 7.00 11.41 17.00
CA ASP A 25 7.02 10.79 18.32
C ASP A 25 7.80 9.44 18.29
N LEU A 26 7.67 8.67 17.20
CA LEU A 26 8.44 7.42 17.03
C LEU A 26 9.94 7.69 16.78
N GLU A 27 10.31 8.82 16.17
CA GLU A 27 11.73 9.24 16.10
C GLU A 27 12.34 9.48 17.48
N GLN A 28 11.54 9.83 18.48
CA GLN A 28 12.03 10.11 19.83
C GLN A 28 12.28 8.83 20.65
N GLN A 29 11.65 7.71 20.30
CA GLN A 29 11.82 6.41 20.98
C GLN A 29 13.15 5.68 20.67
N GLY A 30 14.05 6.30 19.91
CA GLY A 30 15.46 5.88 19.79
C GLY A 30 15.74 4.84 18.72
N ASP A 31 15.03 3.70 18.74
CA ASP A 31 15.38 2.52 17.93
C ASP A 31 15.18 2.69 16.42
N LEU A 32 14.24 3.55 16.01
CA LEU A 32 13.89 3.81 14.60
C LEU A 32 14.37 5.18 14.11
N LYS A 33 15.08 5.93 14.95
CA LYS A 33 15.40 7.34 14.70
C LYS A 33 16.23 7.57 13.44
N ALA A 34 17.25 6.74 13.21
CA ALA A 34 18.14 6.88 12.06
C ALA A 34 17.42 6.60 10.73
N GLU A 35 16.51 5.62 10.74
CA GLU A 35 15.81 5.16 9.55
C GLU A 35 14.58 6.02 9.25
N LEU A 36 13.86 6.50 10.26
CA LEU A 36 12.69 7.34 10.11
C LEU A 36 13.02 8.77 9.68
N ARG A 37 14.15 9.35 10.15
CA ARG A 37 14.54 10.74 9.86
C ARG A 37 14.43 11.13 8.37
N PRO A 38 14.98 10.37 7.40
CA PRO A 38 14.87 10.70 5.98
C PRO A 38 13.50 10.37 5.35
N LEU A 39 12.62 9.64 6.05
CA LEU A 39 11.34 9.24 5.47
C LEU A 39 10.37 10.41 5.44
N GLN A 40 9.73 10.54 4.28
CA GLN A 40 8.63 11.45 4.01
C GLN A 40 7.49 10.66 3.38
N PHE A 41 6.27 11.16 3.51
CA PHE A 41 5.11 10.65 2.79
C PHE A 41 4.41 11.81 2.08
N LYS A 42 3.65 11.50 1.04
CA LYS A 42 2.95 12.51 0.26
C LYS A 42 1.62 12.84 0.90
N HIS A 43 0.74 11.87 0.99
CA HIS A 43 -0.60 12.07 1.53
C HIS A 43 -1.10 10.81 2.22
N VAL A 44 -2.16 10.96 3.02
CA VAL A 44 -2.80 9.84 3.72
C VAL A 44 -4.27 9.80 3.36
N LYS A 45 -4.78 8.60 3.09
CA LYS A 45 -6.20 8.39 2.80
C LYS A 45 -6.81 7.37 3.76
N GLU A 46 -7.90 7.77 4.40
CA GLU A 46 -8.73 6.86 5.18
C GLU A 46 -9.78 6.21 4.26
N ILE A 47 -9.90 4.89 4.35
CA ILE A 47 -10.84 4.09 3.58
C ILE A 47 -11.63 3.22 4.56
N ASP A 48 -12.95 3.37 4.56
CA ASP A 48 -13.82 2.48 5.31
C ASP A 48 -13.87 1.10 4.63
N VAL A 49 -13.77 0.05 5.46
CA VAL A 49 -13.83 -1.35 5.07
C VAL A 49 -15.06 -2.00 5.73
N ALA A 50 -15.67 -2.98 5.06
CA ALA A 50 -16.75 -3.76 5.62
C ALA A 50 -16.29 -4.47 6.90
N GLY A 51 -17.13 -4.43 7.93
CA GLY A 51 -16.76 -4.87 9.29
C GLY A 51 -16.42 -3.73 10.25
N GLY A 52 -16.67 -2.47 9.88
CA GLY A 52 -16.57 -1.30 10.78
C GLY A 52 -15.15 -0.81 11.05
N LYS A 53 -14.14 -1.59 10.66
CA LYS A 53 -12.73 -1.19 10.69
C LYS A 53 -12.40 -0.27 9.54
N LYS A 54 -11.43 0.62 9.76
CA LYS A 54 -10.96 1.54 8.72
C LYS A 54 -9.54 1.20 8.33
N VAL A 55 -9.15 1.56 7.11
CA VAL A 55 -7.79 1.39 6.62
C VAL A 55 -7.19 2.77 6.38
N LEU A 56 -6.02 2.99 6.98
CA LEU A 56 -5.22 4.18 6.79
C LEU A 56 -4.12 3.86 5.76
N VAL A 57 -4.27 4.45 4.58
CA VAL A 57 -3.36 4.27 3.44
C VAL A 57 -2.39 5.43 3.40
N VAL A 58 -1.11 5.16 3.65
CA VAL A 58 -0.04 6.14 3.56
C VAL A 58 0.60 6.06 2.19
N PHE A 59 0.51 7.13 1.40
CA PHE A 59 1.12 7.21 0.09
C PHE A 59 2.56 7.71 0.19
N VAL A 60 3.48 6.83 -0.18
CA VAL A 60 4.93 7.05 -0.09
C VAL A 60 5.50 7.38 -1.48
N PRO A 61 6.40 8.36 -1.61
CA PRO A 61 7.16 8.56 -2.83
C PRO A 61 7.90 7.27 -3.24
N PRO A 62 7.83 6.83 -4.52
CA PRO A 62 8.52 5.62 -4.96
C PRO A 62 10.02 5.54 -4.61
N PRO A 63 10.81 6.64 -4.63
CA PRO A 63 12.22 6.60 -4.21
C PRO A 63 12.43 6.21 -2.74
N SER A 64 11.47 6.51 -1.86
CA SER A 64 11.54 6.23 -0.43
C SER A 64 11.02 4.83 -0.07
N LEU A 65 10.30 4.15 -0.98
CA LEU A 65 9.71 2.82 -0.72
C LEU A 65 10.72 1.78 -0.21
N PRO A 66 11.94 1.65 -0.76
CA PRO A 66 12.90 0.67 -0.25
C PRO A 66 13.29 0.93 1.21
N ALA A 67 13.36 2.20 1.61
CA ALA A 67 13.65 2.58 2.99
C ALA A 67 12.45 2.28 3.92
N TYR A 68 11.22 2.53 3.45
CA TYR A 68 10.01 2.12 4.18
C TYR A 68 9.94 0.60 4.36
N LYS A 69 10.20 -0.19 3.30
CA LYS A 69 10.14 -1.66 3.39
C LYS A 69 11.07 -2.25 4.45
N LYS A 70 12.25 -1.65 4.67
CA LYS A 70 13.18 -2.08 5.74
C LYS A 70 12.58 -1.95 7.14
N VAL A 71 11.82 -0.89 7.39
CA VAL A 71 11.24 -0.58 8.72
C VAL A 71 9.77 -0.94 8.86
N GLN A 72 9.13 -1.35 7.77
CA GLN A 72 7.68 -1.41 7.65
C GLN A 72 7.04 -2.35 8.69
N THR A 73 7.65 -3.49 9.01
CA THR A 73 7.10 -4.43 10.01
C THR A 73 7.00 -3.85 11.41
N ARG A 74 8.00 -3.05 11.82
CA ARG A 74 8.02 -2.37 13.12
C ARG A 74 7.10 -1.15 13.11
N LEU A 75 7.21 -0.36 12.04
CA LEU A 75 6.45 0.87 11.85
C LEU A 75 4.94 0.61 11.78
N THR A 76 4.48 -0.43 11.09
CA THR A 76 3.05 -0.79 11.05
C THR A 76 2.55 -1.13 12.44
N ARG A 77 3.29 -1.94 13.21
CA ARG A 77 2.91 -2.33 14.58
C ARG A 77 2.79 -1.12 15.51
N GLU A 78 3.73 -0.20 15.45
CA GLU A 78 3.71 1.02 16.27
C GLU A 78 2.60 1.99 15.89
N LEU A 79 2.35 2.15 14.58
CA LEU A 79 1.24 2.98 14.11
C LEU A 79 -0.12 2.37 14.45
N GLU A 80 -0.29 1.05 14.34
CA GLU A 80 -1.52 0.37 14.72
C GLU A 80 -1.78 0.43 16.23
N LYS A 81 -0.72 0.50 17.05
CA LYS A 81 -0.86 0.78 18.48
C LYS A 81 -1.36 2.20 18.76
N LYS A 82 -0.93 3.19 17.97
CA LYS A 82 -1.36 4.60 18.11
C LYS A 82 -2.74 4.87 17.51
N PHE A 83 -3.12 4.10 16.50
CA PHE A 83 -4.39 4.23 15.79
C PHE A 83 -5.19 2.93 15.95
N PRO A 84 -5.84 2.70 17.11
CA PRO A 84 -6.70 1.54 17.29
C PRO A 84 -7.85 1.57 16.27
N ASP A 85 -8.36 0.38 15.94
CA ASP A 85 -9.43 0.16 14.95
C ASP A 85 -9.10 0.57 13.50
N ARG A 86 -7.82 0.90 13.24
CA ARG A 86 -7.33 1.26 11.91
C ARG A 86 -6.21 0.32 11.48
N HIS A 87 -6.36 -0.31 10.33
CA HIS A 87 -5.27 -1.03 9.68
C HIS A 87 -4.39 -0.06 8.91
N VAL A 88 -3.08 -0.12 9.12
CA VAL A 88 -2.14 0.78 8.44
C VAL A 88 -1.47 0.05 7.28
N VAL A 89 -1.50 0.69 6.10
CA VAL A 89 -0.90 0.17 4.87
C VAL A 89 -0.07 1.24 4.17
N PHE A 90 1.09 0.86 3.68
CA PHE A 90 1.97 1.73 2.90
C PHE A 90 1.89 1.40 1.42
N LEU A 91 1.64 2.41 0.59
CA LEU A 91 1.59 2.25 -0.86
C LEU A 91 2.50 3.25 -1.56
N GLY A 92 3.17 2.80 -2.61
CA GLY A 92 3.85 3.69 -3.52
C GLY A 92 2.89 4.58 -4.31
N GLU A 93 3.08 5.90 -4.25
CA GLU A 93 2.36 6.83 -5.10
C GLU A 93 2.89 6.76 -6.55
N ARG A 94 2.28 5.88 -7.34
CA ARG A 94 2.66 5.63 -8.73
C ARG A 94 1.70 6.35 -9.68
N LYS A 95 2.26 7.13 -10.62
CA LYS A 95 1.49 7.85 -11.65
C LYS A 95 1.20 6.94 -12.85
N ILE A 96 -0.09 6.71 -13.12
CA ILE A 96 -0.53 6.06 -14.36
C ILE A 96 -0.57 7.08 -15.49
N LEU A 97 0.16 6.82 -16.58
CA LEU A 97 0.01 7.59 -17.81
C LEU A 97 -1.07 6.94 -18.68
N PRO A 98 -1.93 7.69 -19.38
CA PRO A 98 -2.93 7.11 -20.29
C PRO A 98 -2.25 6.47 -21.52
N LYS A 99 -2.91 5.48 -22.13
CA LYS A 99 -2.46 4.92 -23.41
C LYS A 99 -2.56 6.04 -24.47
N PRO A 100 -1.51 6.30 -25.27
CA PRO A 100 -1.59 7.33 -26.31
C PRO A 100 -2.64 6.92 -27.35
N ALA A 101 -3.55 7.84 -27.66
CA ALA A 101 -4.51 7.67 -28.75
C ALA A 101 -3.81 7.81 -30.12
N ARG A 102 -4.44 7.34 -31.19
CA ARG A 102 -3.88 7.42 -32.55
C ARG A 102 -3.54 8.86 -32.99
N LYS A 103 -4.28 9.86 -32.49
CA LYS A 103 -4.07 11.29 -32.74
C LYS A 103 -3.16 11.98 -31.71
N SER A 104 -2.50 11.24 -30.82
CA SER A 104 -1.64 11.79 -29.78
C SER A 104 -0.40 12.44 -30.38
N ARG A 105 -0.14 13.71 -30.04
CA ARG A 105 1.08 14.45 -30.42
C ARG A 105 2.28 14.19 -29.51
N LYS A 106 2.15 13.31 -28.50
CA LYS A 106 3.24 12.98 -27.56
C LYS A 106 4.33 12.19 -28.28
N GLN A 107 5.53 12.76 -28.32
CA GLN A 107 6.71 12.14 -28.93
C GLN A 107 7.42 11.15 -27.99
N GLN A 108 7.38 11.40 -26.68
CA GLN A 108 8.03 10.51 -25.70
C GLN A 108 7.27 9.18 -25.55
N LYS A 109 8.00 8.07 -25.68
CA LYS A 109 7.47 6.72 -25.46
C LYS A 109 6.96 6.56 -24.02
N ARG A 110 5.75 6.04 -23.86
CA ARG A 110 5.18 5.73 -22.54
C ARG A 110 5.99 4.58 -21.89
N PRO A 111 6.63 4.79 -20.72
CA PRO A 111 7.36 3.73 -20.04
C PRO A 111 6.41 2.68 -19.45
N ARG A 112 6.82 1.40 -19.45
CA ARG A 112 6.02 0.27 -18.94
C ARG A 112 5.68 0.43 -17.45
N SER A 113 6.60 1.00 -16.66
CA SER A 113 6.41 1.29 -15.24
C SER A 113 5.25 2.23 -14.93
N ARG A 114 4.81 3.05 -15.90
CA ARG A 114 3.67 3.97 -15.77
C ARG A 114 2.43 3.49 -16.53
N THR A 115 2.32 2.18 -16.74
CA THR A 115 1.13 1.56 -17.31
C THR A 115 0.16 1.10 -16.24
N LEU A 116 -1.15 1.10 -16.56
CA LEU A 116 -2.20 0.72 -15.60
C LEU A 116 -1.94 -0.66 -15.01
N THR A 117 -1.65 -1.66 -15.84
CA THR A 117 -1.38 -3.03 -15.40
C THR A 117 -0.18 -3.10 -14.45
N ALA A 118 0.96 -2.53 -14.85
CA ALA A 118 2.17 -2.58 -14.02
C ALA A 118 1.99 -1.84 -12.67
N VAL A 119 1.25 -0.74 -12.66
CA VAL A 119 0.95 -0.02 -11.42
C VAL A 119 0.01 -0.84 -10.52
N HIS A 120 -1.00 -1.50 -11.09
CA HIS A 120 -1.92 -2.35 -10.34
C HIS A 120 -1.21 -3.59 -9.75
N ASP A 121 -0.25 -4.16 -10.47
CA ASP A 121 0.57 -5.27 -9.97
C ASP A 121 1.47 -4.82 -8.81
N ALA A 122 2.10 -3.65 -8.95
CA ALA A 122 2.95 -3.10 -7.90
C ALA A 122 2.17 -2.64 -6.65
N ILE A 123 0.91 -2.23 -6.80
CA ILE A 123 0.01 -1.96 -5.66
C ILE A 123 -0.30 -3.27 -4.92
N LEU A 124 -0.55 -4.38 -5.62
CA LEU A 124 -0.76 -5.68 -4.96
C LEU A 124 0.46 -6.09 -4.15
N GLU A 125 1.66 -5.94 -4.70
CA GLU A 125 2.91 -6.28 -4.02
C GLU A 125 3.17 -5.40 -2.79
N ASP A 126 2.85 -4.11 -2.85
CA ASP A 126 2.99 -3.22 -1.68
C ASP A 126 1.96 -3.55 -0.59
N LEU A 127 0.73 -3.95 -0.96
CA LEU A 127 -0.33 -4.30 -0.02
C LEU A 127 0.07 -5.48 0.87
N VAL A 128 0.65 -6.52 0.28
CA VAL A 128 0.89 -7.80 0.96
C VAL A 128 2.24 -7.87 1.67
N PHE A 129 3.08 -6.84 1.57
CA PHE A 129 4.34 -6.78 2.30
C PHE A 129 4.09 -6.89 3.81
N PRO A 130 4.80 -7.76 4.56
CA PRO A 130 6.09 -8.40 4.23
C PRO A 130 6.02 -9.68 3.40
N THR A 131 4.86 -10.31 3.26
CA THR A 131 4.72 -11.56 2.49
C THR A 131 4.96 -11.33 1.00
N GLU A 132 5.48 -12.35 0.33
CA GLU A 132 5.65 -12.35 -1.11
C GLU A 132 4.49 -13.04 -1.83
N ILE A 133 4.20 -12.60 -3.06
CA ILE A 133 3.20 -13.24 -3.91
C ILE A 133 3.87 -14.40 -4.65
N VAL A 134 3.49 -15.62 -4.31
CA VAL A 134 3.98 -16.85 -4.95
C VAL A 134 3.33 -17.07 -6.31
N GLY A 135 2.08 -16.63 -6.47
CA GLY A 135 1.35 -16.85 -7.72
C GLY A 135 0.17 -15.90 -7.88
N LYS A 136 -0.17 -15.62 -9.14
CA LYS A 136 -1.36 -14.85 -9.52
C LYS A 136 -2.14 -15.66 -10.56
N ARG A 137 -3.41 -15.94 -10.30
CA ARG A 137 -4.35 -16.56 -11.25
C ARG A 137 -5.53 -15.63 -11.47
N VAL A 138 -6.14 -15.70 -12.64
CA VAL A 138 -7.38 -14.98 -12.93
C VAL A 138 -8.43 -16.01 -13.28
N ARG A 139 -9.50 -16.07 -12.49
CA ARG A 139 -10.68 -16.88 -12.78
C ARG A 139 -11.67 -16.04 -13.57
N TYR A 140 -12.10 -16.57 -14.71
CA TYR A 140 -13.17 -16.02 -15.51
C TYR A 140 -14.46 -16.75 -15.16
N LEU A 141 -15.49 -16.00 -14.76
CA LEU A 141 -16.82 -16.54 -14.42
C LEU A 141 -17.71 -16.59 -15.66
N VAL A 142 -18.76 -17.42 -15.60
CA VAL A 142 -19.70 -17.64 -16.72
C VAL A 142 -20.47 -16.36 -17.13
N GLY A 143 -20.49 -15.31 -16.29
CA GLY A 143 -21.04 -13.99 -16.62
C GLY A 143 -20.01 -12.94 -17.08
N GLY A 144 -18.79 -13.33 -17.45
CA GLY A 144 -17.73 -12.40 -17.88
C GLY A 144 -16.99 -11.67 -16.74
N GLY A 145 -17.47 -11.82 -15.50
CA GLY A 145 -16.77 -11.37 -14.30
C GLY A 145 -15.39 -12.00 -14.15
N LYS A 146 -14.44 -11.24 -13.58
CA LYS A 146 -13.07 -11.69 -13.35
C LYS A 146 -12.72 -11.58 -11.87
N ILE A 147 -12.18 -12.65 -11.31
CA ILE A 147 -11.67 -12.68 -9.93
C ILE A 147 -10.18 -13.01 -9.99
N GLY A 148 -9.35 -12.13 -9.45
CA GLY A 148 -7.93 -12.38 -9.24
C GLY A 148 -7.72 -13.24 -8.00
N LYS A 149 -7.12 -14.42 -8.13
CA LYS A 149 -6.64 -15.22 -7.01
C LYS A 149 -5.15 -14.97 -6.82
N VAL A 150 -4.77 -14.46 -5.66
CA VAL A 150 -3.38 -14.13 -5.32
C VAL A 150 -2.93 -15.09 -4.22
N TYR A 151 -1.89 -15.87 -4.53
CA TYR A 151 -1.31 -16.83 -3.61
C TYR A 151 -0.17 -16.17 -2.84
N LEU A 152 -0.27 -16.18 -1.52
CA LEU A 152 0.75 -15.65 -0.62
C LEU A 152 1.62 -16.78 -0.07
N ASP A 153 2.88 -16.45 0.22
CA ASP A 153 3.80 -17.35 0.93
C ASP A 153 3.35 -17.54 2.39
N SER A 154 3.64 -18.71 2.96
CA SER A 154 3.20 -19.08 4.32
C SER A 154 4.09 -18.51 5.41
N LYS A 155 5.35 -18.15 5.11
CA LYS A 155 6.39 -17.75 6.08
C LYS A 155 5.98 -16.61 7.00
N ASP A 156 5.43 -15.54 6.43
CA ASP A 156 5.03 -14.33 7.18
C ASP A 156 3.51 -14.15 7.27
N SER A 157 2.76 -15.24 7.10
CA SER A 157 1.29 -15.25 7.03
C SER A 157 0.63 -14.60 8.26
N ASN A 158 1.15 -14.87 9.46
CA ASN A 158 0.62 -14.32 10.72
C ASN A 158 0.55 -12.78 10.75
N ALA A 159 1.45 -12.09 10.05
CA ALA A 159 1.47 -10.63 10.02
C ALA A 159 0.40 -10.02 9.11
N VAL A 160 -0.11 -10.81 8.16
CA VAL A 160 -0.97 -10.35 7.06
C VAL A 160 -2.39 -10.93 7.14
N ASP A 161 -2.57 -12.09 7.76
CA ASP A 161 -3.82 -12.85 7.76
C ASP A 161 -5.03 -12.02 8.23
N TYR A 162 -4.90 -11.32 9.37
CA TYR A 162 -5.96 -10.48 9.91
C TYR A 162 -6.29 -9.22 9.08
N LYS A 163 -5.49 -8.90 8.05
CA LYS A 163 -5.66 -7.76 7.14
C LYS A 163 -6.19 -8.15 5.76
N LEU A 164 -6.31 -9.44 5.45
CA LEU A 164 -6.62 -9.90 4.09
C LEU A 164 -7.92 -9.30 3.54
N ASP A 165 -8.99 -9.27 4.33
CA ASP A 165 -10.27 -8.68 3.92
C ASP A 165 -10.15 -7.18 3.63
N SER A 166 -9.34 -6.49 4.43
CA SER A 166 -9.06 -5.06 4.23
C SER A 166 -8.29 -4.82 2.94
N PHE A 167 -7.34 -5.69 2.59
CA PHE A 167 -6.58 -5.60 1.34
C PHE A 167 -7.45 -5.85 0.12
N GLN A 168 -8.37 -6.82 0.17
CA GLN A 168 -9.28 -7.10 -0.94
C GLN A 168 -10.15 -5.87 -1.27
N GLN A 169 -10.71 -5.25 -0.23
CA GLN A 169 -11.58 -4.10 -0.38
C GLN A 169 -10.84 -2.84 -0.80
N LEU A 170 -9.67 -2.59 -0.22
CA LEU A 170 -8.82 -1.48 -0.62
C LEU A 170 -8.41 -1.62 -2.09
N TYR A 171 -7.97 -2.82 -2.50
CA TYR A 171 -7.60 -3.06 -3.89
C TYR A 171 -8.79 -2.87 -4.84
N THR A 172 -9.97 -3.35 -4.45
CA THR A 172 -11.21 -3.15 -5.20
C THR A 172 -11.57 -1.67 -5.31
N LYS A 173 -11.47 -0.90 -4.22
CA LYS A 173 -11.78 0.54 -4.21
C LYS A 173 -10.78 1.38 -5.02
N MET A 174 -9.51 0.98 -5.03
CA MET A 174 -8.47 1.68 -5.80
C MET A 174 -8.46 1.32 -7.28
N THR A 175 -8.75 0.07 -7.64
CA THR A 175 -8.54 -0.45 -9.00
C THR A 175 -9.79 -0.89 -9.72
N GLY A 176 -10.91 -1.08 -9.00
CA GLY A 176 -12.14 -1.67 -9.50
C GLY A 176 -12.06 -3.19 -9.76
N LYS A 177 -10.94 -3.84 -9.44
CA LYS A 177 -10.74 -5.28 -9.66
C LYS A 177 -10.97 -6.06 -8.37
N GLN A 178 -11.74 -7.15 -8.48
CA GLN A 178 -11.93 -8.07 -7.37
C GLN A 178 -10.75 -9.02 -7.25
N VAL A 179 -10.23 -9.14 -6.02
CA VAL A 179 -9.11 -10.02 -5.68
C VAL A 179 -9.45 -10.80 -4.42
N VAL A 180 -9.05 -12.06 -4.39
CA VAL A 180 -9.09 -12.96 -3.23
C VAL A 180 -7.67 -13.42 -2.94
N PHE A 181 -7.26 -13.31 -1.69
CA PHE A 181 -5.96 -13.78 -1.22
C PHE A 181 -6.11 -15.19 -0.63
N GLU A 182 -5.22 -16.08 -1.02
CA GLU A 182 -5.14 -17.45 -0.49
C GLU A 182 -3.70 -17.66 0.01
N ILE A 183 -3.53 -18.06 1.27
CA ILE A 183 -2.21 -18.47 1.77
C ILE A 183 -1.99 -19.89 1.30
N LYS A 184 -0.88 -20.15 0.62
CA LYS A 184 -0.53 -21.50 0.20
C LYS A 184 -0.12 -22.28 1.46
N GLY A 185 -1.06 -22.99 2.07
CA GLY A 185 -0.73 -23.99 3.08
C GLY A 185 0.19 -25.05 2.47
N GLU A 186 1.05 -25.65 3.30
CA GLU A 186 1.77 -26.87 2.96
C GLU A 186 0.75 -27.96 2.64
N THR A 187 0.28 -28.00 1.40
CA THR A 187 -0.39 -29.17 0.86
C THR A 187 0.70 -30.21 0.67
N TYR A 188 0.70 -31.19 1.59
CA TYR A 188 1.38 -32.49 1.47
C TYR A 188 1.34 -33.04 0.04
#